data_AF-A0A662BY75-F1
#
_entry.id   AF-A0A662BY75-F1
#
_cell.length_a   1.000
_cell.length_b   1.000
_cell.length_c   1.000
_cell.angle_alpha   90.00
_cell.angle_beta   90.00
_cell.angle_gamma   90.00
#
_symmetry.space_group_name_H-M   'P 1'
#
loop_
_entity.id
_entity.type
_entity.pdbx_description
1 polymer ?
#
loop_
_entity_poly.entity_id
_entity_poly.type
_entity_poly.pdbx_seq_one_letter_code
_entity_poly.pdbx_strand_id
1 'polypeptide(L)'
;MKNILFILIVFFSSCSYKDYIIFSDEYKAGTFNNNKTKFAFFKFYKISQPAKGLAAFPDGGQSKVLYQGVYLYLFDIPSNKLKLIRSFDGLSGQSISWANWMYFDDRNQLLYSIYPSHHYSFQKKYPDKNKKPGPGKGIFLYSLENNKTIRISDNAETPQLSPDNNKILYARFSSNEPEIHIMDKNGENDKLLDKGYYPNFSPNGNYISYILELDSMMYDVKFINLKNNDIVKIASIKNINKYEVFWLNDYQLCYNETNGKKKKYDIKSNLISDNDQKVKQDRRMKVSIGDIKKHTKSITYPEWGIKIQKWYPKSRKEIINAIVNTEKGNQKYRKAILQEISNELSPTDINNLLKLIEEHQKELQGIDKTKYEINIEETVKYLNNLLKTKA
;
A
#
# COMPACT_ATOMS: atom_id res chain seq x y z
N MET A 1 -43.51 -45.67 0.63
CA MET A 1 -43.09 -44.32 0.18
C MET A 1 -42.29 -43.63 1.29
N LYS A 2 -40.96 -43.66 1.21
CA LYS A 2 -40.08 -42.71 1.89
C LYS A 2 -38.85 -42.56 1.00
N ASN A 3 -38.91 -41.57 0.11
CA ASN A 3 -37.76 -41.08 -0.64
C ASN A 3 -36.82 -40.41 0.36
N ILE A 4 -35.73 -41.07 0.72
CA ILE A 4 -34.59 -40.41 1.36
C ILE A 4 -33.65 -40.01 0.23
N LEU A 5 -33.75 -38.73 -0.10
CA LEU A 5 -32.91 -37.98 -1.01
C LEU A 5 -31.44 -38.14 -0.57
N PHE A 6 -30.66 -38.91 -1.32
CA PHE A 6 -29.21 -38.94 -1.18
C PHE A 6 -28.68 -37.56 -1.63
N ILE A 7 -28.35 -36.70 -0.67
CA ILE A 7 -27.58 -35.48 -0.94
C ILE A 7 -26.16 -35.95 -1.27
N LEU A 8 -25.89 -36.05 -2.57
CA LEU A 8 -24.57 -36.13 -3.16
C LEU A 8 -23.80 -34.85 -2.77
N ILE A 9 -23.07 -34.89 -1.66
CA ILE A 9 -22.00 -33.92 -1.40
C ILE A 9 -20.86 -34.29 -2.34
N VAL A 10 -20.99 -33.91 -3.60
CA VAL A 10 -19.89 -33.92 -4.55
C VAL A 10 -18.92 -32.83 -4.11
N PHE A 11 -17.66 -33.21 -3.87
CA PHE A 11 -16.54 -32.29 -3.73
C PHE A 11 -16.36 -31.50 -5.05
N PHE A 12 -17.16 -30.45 -5.25
CA PHE A 12 -17.17 -29.60 -6.45
C PHE A 12 -16.05 -28.55 -6.51
N SER A 13 -14.99 -28.65 -5.70
CA SER A 13 -14.02 -27.54 -5.61
C SER A 13 -13.22 -27.29 -6.90
N SER A 14 -13.04 -28.28 -7.78
CA SER A 14 -12.34 -28.09 -9.06
C SER A 14 -13.24 -27.60 -10.20
N CYS A 15 -14.55 -27.84 -10.15
CA CYS A 15 -15.49 -27.41 -11.22
C CYS A 15 -15.93 -25.95 -11.07
N SER A 16 -15.79 -25.36 -9.88
CA SER A 16 -16.29 -24.02 -9.58
C SER A 16 -15.31 -22.88 -9.88
N TYR A 17 -14.07 -23.17 -10.27
CA TYR A 17 -13.04 -22.15 -10.49
C TYR A 17 -12.24 -22.39 -11.78
N LYS A 18 -11.67 -21.33 -12.33
CA LYS A 18 -10.80 -21.40 -13.51
C LYS A 18 -9.44 -22.01 -13.15
N ASP A 19 -8.78 -22.63 -14.12
CA ASP A 19 -7.46 -23.26 -13.94
C ASP A 19 -6.29 -22.27 -13.88
N TYR A 20 -6.57 -20.99 -13.63
CA TYR A 20 -5.59 -19.92 -13.56
C TYR A 20 -5.93 -18.91 -12.48
N ILE A 21 -4.93 -18.09 -12.17
CA ILE A 21 -5.03 -17.05 -11.16
C ILE A 21 -4.82 -15.67 -11.79
N ILE A 22 -5.41 -14.66 -11.16
CA ILE A 22 -5.26 -13.25 -11.51
C ILE A 22 -4.37 -12.58 -10.46
N PHE A 23 -3.40 -11.80 -10.95
CA PHE A 23 -2.52 -10.95 -10.17
C PHE A 23 -2.99 -9.51 -10.24
N SER A 24 -3.34 -8.95 -9.08
CA SER A 24 -3.49 -7.52 -8.91
C SER A 24 -2.43 -7.02 -7.93
N ASP A 25 -1.70 -6.00 -8.35
CA ASP A 25 -0.71 -5.32 -7.54
C ASP A 25 -0.87 -3.80 -7.62
N GLU A 26 -0.70 -3.13 -6.48
CA GLU A 26 -0.83 -1.68 -6.37
C GLU A 26 0.32 -1.10 -5.54
N TYR A 27 0.79 0.09 -5.93
CA TYR A 27 1.87 0.81 -5.26
C TYR A 27 1.30 1.99 -4.47
N LYS A 28 1.80 2.24 -3.25
CA LYS A 28 1.41 3.39 -2.42
C LYS A 28 2.58 4.00 -1.65
N ALA A 29 2.42 5.29 -1.35
CA ALA A 29 3.34 6.14 -0.60
C ALA A 29 4.81 5.85 -0.90
N GLY A 30 5.33 6.40 -2.00
CA GLY A 30 6.77 6.33 -2.26
C GLY A 30 7.48 7.52 -1.61
N THR A 31 8.63 7.29 -0.96
CA THR A 31 9.51 8.36 -0.47
C THR A 31 10.99 8.08 -0.74
N PHE A 32 11.73 9.07 -1.22
CA PHE A 32 13.17 9.04 -1.41
C PHE A 32 13.88 9.25 -0.06
N ASN A 33 15.06 8.64 0.08
CA ASN A 33 16.01 9.09 1.09
C ASN A 33 16.68 10.40 0.65
N ASN A 34 17.41 11.08 1.55
CA ASN A 34 17.86 12.46 1.33
C ASN A 34 18.65 12.70 0.04
N ASN A 35 19.56 11.78 -0.29
CA ASN A 35 20.37 11.86 -1.51
C ASN A 35 19.68 11.26 -2.74
N LYS A 36 18.42 10.82 -2.62
CA LYS A 36 17.59 10.22 -3.68
C LYS A 36 18.23 9.01 -4.38
N THR A 37 19.12 8.30 -3.69
CA THR A 37 19.72 7.05 -4.19
C THR A 37 18.87 5.84 -3.88
N LYS A 38 17.98 5.94 -2.89
CA LYS A 38 17.06 4.89 -2.46
C LYS A 38 15.66 5.45 -2.30
N PHE A 39 14.65 4.61 -2.51
CA PHE A 39 13.29 4.96 -2.14
C PHE A 39 12.56 3.78 -1.52
N ALA A 40 11.70 4.08 -0.55
CA ALA A 40 10.81 3.12 0.06
C ALA A 40 9.39 3.28 -0.49
N PHE A 41 8.63 2.19 -0.55
CA PHE A 41 7.23 2.21 -0.99
C PHE A 41 6.47 0.99 -0.49
N PHE A 42 5.16 1.14 -0.32
CA PHE A 42 4.27 0.01 -0.09
C PHE A 42 3.84 -0.63 -1.41
N LYS A 43 3.74 -1.95 -1.40
CA LYS A 43 3.12 -2.72 -2.47
C LYS A 43 2.07 -3.67 -1.89
N PHE A 44 0.89 -3.63 -2.48
CA PHE A 44 -0.25 -4.46 -2.12
C PHE A 44 -0.39 -5.55 -3.17
N TYR A 45 -0.57 -6.79 -2.74
CA TYR A 45 -0.80 -7.92 -3.62
C TYR A 45 -2.12 -8.58 -3.29
N LYS A 46 -2.82 -9.01 -4.35
CA LYS A 46 -3.92 -9.95 -4.25
C LYS A 46 -3.81 -10.94 -5.40
N ILE A 47 -3.88 -12.21 -5.04
CA ILE A 47 -3.92 -13.35 -5.94
C ILE A 47 -5.27 -14.01 -5.74
N SER A 48 -6.00 -14.18 -6.84
CA SER A 48 -7.34 -14.77 -6.80
C SER A 48 -7.58 -15.71 -7.96
N GLN A 49 -8.39 -16.73 -7.71
CA GLN A 49 -8.83 -17.70 -8.70
C GLN A 49 -10.26 -17.34 -9.13
N PRO A 50 -10.50 -17.00 -10.41
CA PRO A 50 -11.83 -16.64 -10.87
C PRO A 50 -12.81 -17.80 -10.79
N ALA A 51 -14.08 -17.51 -10.52
CA ALA A 51 -15.14 -18.51 -10.55
C ALA A 51 -15.40 -19.03 -11.99
N LYS A 52 -15.93 -20.25 -12.10
CA LYS A 52 -16.31 -20.91 -13.36
C LYS A 52 -17.63 -21.66 -13.15
N GLY A 53 -18.37 -21.83 -14.24
CA GLY A 53 -19.61 -22.62 -14.25
C GLY A 53 -20.69 -21.97 -13.39
N LEU A 54 -21.43 -22.78 -12.62
CA LEU A 54 -22.50 -22.30 -11.75
C LEU A 54 -22.02 -21.26 -10.72
N ALA A 55 -20.78 -21.36 -10.27
CA ALA A 55 -20.21 -20.38 -9.33
C ALA A 55 -20.00 -19.00 -9.93
N ALA A 56 -20.03 -18.87 -11.27
CA ALA A 56 -19.90 -17.61 -11.99
C ALA A 56 -21.25 -17.02 -12.46
N PHE A 57 -22.39 -17.65 -12.13
CA PHE A 57 -23.70 -17.20 -12.56
C PHE A 57 -24.46 -16.52 -11.41
N PRO A 58 -25.19 -15.40 -11.65
CA PRO A 58 -25.39 -14.70 -12.93
C PRO A 58 -24.37 -13.60 -13.24
N ASP A 59 -23.55 -13.18 -12.28
CA ASP A 59 -22.79 -11.92 -12.30
C ASP A 59 -21.26 -12.08 -12.40
N GLY A 60 -20.79 -13.26 -12.81
CA GLY A 60 -19.36 -13.61 -12.85
C GLY A 60 -18.84 -14.25 -11.57
N GLY A 61 -19.62 -14.23 -10.48
CA GLY A 61 -19.32 -14.95 -9.24
C GLY A 61 -18.15 -14.37 -8.44
N GLN A 62 -18.08 -14.75 -7.16
CA GLN A 62 -16.98 -14.32 -6.30
C GLN A 62 -15.70 -15.13 -6.58
N SER A 63 -14.65 -14.44 -7.03
CA SER A 63 -13.32 -15.03 -7.15
C SER A 63 -12.80 -15.47 -5.78
N LYS A 64 -12.21 -16.67 -5.71
CA LYS A 64 -11.58 -17.19 -4.50
C LYS A 64 -10.25 -16.47 -4.27
N VAL A 65 -10.12 -15.75 -3.17
CA VAL A 65 -8.84 -15.12 -2.80
C VAL A 65 -7.89 -16.20 -2.27
N LEU A 66 -6.78 -16.41 -2.98
CA LEU A 66 -5.76 -17.40 -2.59
C LEU A 66 -4.69 -16.77 -1.71
N TYR A 67 -4.33 -15.52 -1.99
CA TYR A 67 -3.34 -14.78 -1.22
C TYR A 67 -3.62 -13.28 -1.27
N GLN A 68 -3.34 -12.62 -0.16
CA GLN A 68 -3.37 -11.17 -0.04
C GLN A 68 -2.32 -10.72 0.97
N GLY A 69 -1.57 -9.67 0.63
CA GLY A 69 -0.53 -9.16 1.50
C GLY A 69 -0.12 -7.74 1.18
N VAL A 70 0.46 -7.08 2.19
CA VAL A 70 1.06 -5.76 2.06
C VAL A 70 2.52 -5.86 2.40
N TYR A 71 3.35 -5.17 1.64
CA TYR A 71 4.80 -5.27 1.77
C TYR A 71 5.40 -3.87 1.71
N LEU A 72 6.38 -3.62 2.56
CA LEU A 72 7.23 -2.44 2.49
C LEU A 72 8.55 -2.82 1.85
N TYR A 73 8.86 -2.19 0.73
CA TYR A 73 10.11 -2.39 0.01
C TYR A 73 11.01 -1.16 0.09
N LEU A 74 12.31 -1.41 -0.03
CA LEU A 74 13.34 -0.42 -0.31
C LEU A 74 13.97 -0.77 -1.65
N PHE A 75 14.03 0.18 -2.56
CA PHE A 75 14.74 0.04 -3.82
C PHE A 75 15.99 0.91 -3.82
N ASP A 76 17.12 0.31 -4.19
CA ASP A 76 18.39 0.97 -4.39
C ASP A 76 18.61 1.22 -5.89
N ILE A 77 18.62 2.50 -6.28
CA ILE A 77 18.68 2.90 -7.68
C ILE A 77 20.02 2.54 -8.32
N PRO A 78 21.19 2.90 -7.74
CA PRO A 78 22.47 2.60 -8.37
C PRO A 78 22.72 1.11 -8.58
N SER A 79 22.36 0.26 -7.61
CA SER A 79 22.58 -1.18 -7.70
C SER A 79 21.43 -1.95 -8.37
N ASN A 80 20.32 -1.28 -8.68
CA ASN A 80 19.08 -1.90 -9.19
C ASN A 80 18.61 -3.07 -8.30
N LYS A 81 18.73 -2.93 -6.99
CA LYS A 81 18.37 -3.98 -6.02
C LYS A 81 17.11 -3.62 -5.25
N LEU A 82 16.20 -4.57 -5.18
CA LEU A 82 15.02 -4.51 -4.33
C LEU A 82 15.28 -5.26 -3.03
N LYS A 83 14.91 -4.65 -1.91
CA LYS A 83 14.96 -5.27 -0.59
C LYS A 83 13.57 -5.22 0.06
N LEU A 84 13.12 -6.36 0.57
CA LEU A 84 11.96 -6.41 1.47
C LEU A 84 12.36 -5.89 2.86
N ILE A 85 11.71 -4.83 3.33
CA ILE A 85 11.87 -4.34 4.71
C ILE A 85 10.95 -5.13 5.64
N ARG A 86 9.68 -5.29 5.27
CA ARG A 86 8.66 -5.91 6.11
C ARG A 86 7.48 -6.43 5.29
N SER A 87 6.97 -7.60 5.63
CA SER A 87 5.63 -8.06 5.21
C SER A 87 4.61 -7.80 6.31
N PHE A 88 3.38 -7.52 5.90
CA PHE A 88 2.22 -7.39 6.76
C PHE A 88 1.19 -8.42 6.29
N ASP A 89 1.60 -9.69 6.33
CA ASP A 89 0.75 -10.81 5.98
C ASP A 89 -0.48 -10.87 6.91
N GLY A 90 -1.64 -11.20 6.35
CA GLY A 90 -2.91 -11.24 7.09
C GLY A 90 -3.66 -9.91 7.14
N LEU A 91 -3.09 -8.82 6.62
CA LEU A 91 -3.88 -7.61 6.34
C LEU A 91 -4.83 -7.88 5.16
N SER A 92 -6.14 -7.78 5.40
CA SER A 92 -7.18 -7.99 4.38
C SER A 92 -7.59 -6.68 3.70
N GLY A 93 -8.27 -6.78 2.55
CA GLY A 93 -8.91 -5.64 1.88
C GLY A 93 -8.01 -4.86 0.92
N GLN A 94 -8.63 -4.13 -0.01
CA GLN A 94 -7.93 -3.41 -1.08
C GLN A 94 -7.00 -2.32 -0.52
N SER A 95 -6.06 -1.81 -1.31
CA SER A 95 -5.10 -0.78 -0.84
C SER A 95 -5.81 0.47 -0.29
N ILE A 96 -7.00 0.82 -0.82
CA ILE A 96 -7.82 1.94 -0.34
C ILE A 96 -8.29 1.78 1.11
N SER A 97 -8.35 0.53 1.58
CA SER A 97 -8.69 0.20 2.98
C SER A 97 -7.56 0.55 3.94
N TRP A 98 -6.37 0.93 3.43
CA TRP A 98 -5.18 1.21 4.21
C TRP A 98 -4.65 2.61 3.92
N ALA A 99 -4.71 3.45 4.95
CA ALA A 99 -3.96 4.69 5.03
C ALA A 99 -2.51 4.38 5.44
N ASN A 100 -1.61 5.24 5.04
CA ASN A 100 -0.18 5.05 5.26
C ASN A 100 0.54 6.39 5.32
N TRP A 101 1.64 6.38 6.04
CA TRP A 101 2.55 7.49 6.14
C TRP A 101 3.97 6.96 6.04
N MET A 102 4.86 7.70 5.35
CA MET A 102 6.28 7.41 5.42
C MET A 102 7.14 8.63 5.08
N TYR A 103 8.32 8.67 5.66
CA TYR A 103 9.30 9.73 5.46
C TYR A 103 10.70 9.24 5.87
N PHE A 104 11.74 9.69 5.15
CA PHE A 104 13.12 9.53 5.57
C PHE A 104 13.58 10.79 6.28
N ASP A 105 14.18 10.64 7.45
CA ASP A 105 14.85 11.74 8.15
C ASP A 105 16.22 12.07 7.54
N ASP A 106 16.89 13.09 8.09
CA ASP A 106 18.27 13.49 7.77
C ASP A 106 19.33 12.40 7.99
N ARG A 107 19.08 11.46 8.90
CA ARG A 107 19.95 10.33 9.28
C ARG A 107 19.65 9.04 8.50
N ASN A 108 18.92 9.10 7.38
CA ASN A 108 18.56 7.95 6.55
C ASN A 108 17.76 6.85 7.31
N GLN A 109 16.99 7.23 8.32
CA GLN A 109 16.00 6.38 8.98
C GLN A 109 14.62 6.60 8.37
N LEU A 110 13.96 5.51 8.00
CA LEU A 110 12.61 5.51 7.46
C LEU A 110 11.61 5.40 8.60
N LEU A 111 10.89 6.48 8.88
CA LEU A 111 9.69 6.43 9.70
C LEU A 111 8.51 6.03 8.81
N TYR A 112 7.74 5.02 9.21
CA TYR A 112 6.55 4.61 8.46
C TYR A 112 5.42 4.11 9.36
N SER A 113 4.20 4.17 8.84
CA SER A 113 2.99 3.68 9.47
C SER A 113 2.01 3.20 8.41
N ILE A 114 1.21 2.18 8.75
CA ILE A 114 0.10 1.68 7.95
C ILE A 114 -1.07 1.37 8.89
N TYR A 115 -2.29 1.82 8.54
CA TYR A 115 -3.47 1.68 9.39
C TYR A 115 -4.75 1.67 8.55
N PRO A 116 -5.87 1.12 9.05
CA PRO A 116 -7.09 1.07 8.25
C PRO A 116 -7.67 2.48 7.97
N SER A 117 -8.09 2.76 6.74
CA SER A 117 -8.56 4.10 6.33
C SER A 117 -9.82 4.58 7.05
N HIS A 118 -10.65 3.66 7.55
CA HIS A 118 -11.89 3.96 8.28
C HIS A 118 -11.79 3.63 9.77
N HIS A 119 -10.57 3.49 10.30
CA HIS A 119 -10.35 2.91 11.62
C HIS A 119 -11.13 3.62 12.73
N TYR A 120 -11.17 4.96 12.76
CA TYR A 120 -11.92 5.69 13.78
C TYR A 120 -13.45 5.52 13.66
N SER A 121 -14.06 5.79 12.51
CA SER A 121 -15.52 5.68 12.36
C SER A 121 -16.00 4.25 12.59
N PHE A 122 -15.17 3.27 12.23
CA PHE A 122 -15.41 1.85 12.51
C PHE A 122 -15.28 1.53 14.00
N GLN A 123 -14.21 1.96 14.69
CA GLN A 123 -14.04 1.74 16.14
C GLN A 123 -15.12 2.45 16.97
N LYS A 124 -15.51 3.68 16.60
CA LYS A 124 -16.59 4.42 17.25
C LYS A 124 -17.93 3.66 17.15
N LYS A 125 -18.20 3.03 16.00
CA LYS A 125 -19.43 2.27 15.75
C LYS A 125 -19.38 0.84 16.32
N TYR A 126 -18.20 0.23 16.36
CA TYR A 126 -17.95 -1.14 16.80
C TYR A 126 -16.69 -1.21 17.66
N PRO A 127 -16.76 -0.80 18.94
CA PRO A 127 -15.60 -0.79 19.83
C PRO A 127 -15.23 -2.23 20.19
N ASP A 128 -14.09 -2.71 19.68
CA ASP A 128 -13.52 -4.00 20.06
C ASP A 128 -12.46 -3.79 21.13
N LYS A 129 -12.85 -3.95 22.41
CA LYS A 129 -11.98 -3.74 23.57
C LYS A 129 -10.90 -4.82 23.74
N ASN A 130 -11.02 -5.96 23.05
CA ASN A 130 -10.14 -7.11 23.27
C ASN A 130 -9.21 -7.41 22.09
N LYS A 131 -9.32 -6.67 20.98
CA LYS A 131 -8.50 -6.89 19.80
C LYS A 131 -7.17 -6.14 19.91
N LYS A 132 -6.09 -6.90 20.09
CA LYS A 132 -4.73 -6.37 19.92
C LYS A 132 -4.62 -5.67 18.56
N PRO A 133 -3.93 -4.52 18.46
CA PRO A 133 -3.71 -3.87 17.18
C PRO A 133 -3.08 -4.89 16.22
N GLY A 134 -3.72 -5.10 15.06
CA GLY A 134 -3.22 -6.03 14.06
C GLY A 134 -1.78 -5.68 13.65
N PRO A 135 -1.02 -6.62 13.07
CA PRO A 135 0.44 -6.47 12.84
C PRO A 135 0.83 -5.27 11.95
N GLY A 136 -0.14 -4.67 11.24
CA GLY A 136 0.05 -3.44 10.47
C GLY A 136 0.02 -2.15 11.29
N LYS A 137 -0.74 -2.07 12.38
CA LYS A 137 -1.04 -0.80 13.06
C LYS A 137 0.15 -0.34 13.92
N GLY A 138 0.48 0.94 13.83
CA GLY A 138 1.52 1.55 14.66
C GLY A 138 2.52 2.40 13.88
N ILE A 139 3.55 2.84 14.60
CA ILE A 139 4.67 3.61 14.06
C ILE A 139 5.92 2.72 14.11
N PHE A 140 6.66 2.70 13.01
CA PHE A 140 7.87 1.92 12.88
C PHE A 140 9.01 2.81 12.39
N LEU A 141 10.21 2.52 12.86
CA LEU A 141 11.44 3.16 12.43
C LEU A 141 12.38 2.10 11.88
N TYR A 142 12.80 2.26 10.62
CA TYR A 142 13.78 1.39 9.97
C TYR A 142 15.06 2.15 9.71
N SER A 143 16.19 1.65 10.22
CA SER A 143 17.51 2.24 9.97
C SER A 143 18.18 1.62 8.75
N LEU A 144 18.65 2.47 7.83
CA LEU A 144 19.45 2.05 6.68
C LEU A 144 20.86 1.58 7.07
N GLU A 145 21.38 2.01 8.22
CA GLU A 145 22.75 1.69 8.66
C GLU A 145 22.88 0.23 9.11
N ASN A 146 21.95 -0.22 9.97
CA ASN A 146 21.98 -1.55 10.56
C ASN A 146 20.89 -2.48 10.04
N ASN A 147 20.09 -2.01 9.06
CA ASN A 147 19.03 -2.79 8.43
C ASN A 147 17.97 -3.32 9.41
N LYS A 148 17.76 -2.64 10.54
CA LYS A 148 16.85 -3.06 11.60
C LYS A 148 15.59 -2.20 11.60
N THR A 149 14.44 -2.85 11.79
CA THR A 149 13.18 -2.19 12.12
C THR A 149 12.93 -2.29 13.63
N ILE A 150 12.55 -1.18 14.25
CA ILE A 150 11.94 -1.14 15.58
C ILE A 150 10.50 -0.63 15.48
N ARG A 151 9.61 -1.15 16.32
CA ARG A 151 8.27 -0.61 16.49
C ARG A 151 8.32 0.42 17.62
N ILE A 152 7.89 1.63 17.32
CA ILE A 152 7.93 2.77 18.25
C ILE A 152 6.63 2.84 19.05
N SER A 153 5.49 2.58 18.41
CA SER A 153 4.17 2.62 19.07
C SER A 153 3.17 1.67 18.43
N ASP A 154 2.29 1.11 19.25
CA ASP A 154 1.30 0.08 18.87
C ASP A 154 -0.06 0.66 18.44
N ASN A 155 -0.40 1.87 18.91
CA ASN A 155 -1.71 2.49 18.72
C ASN A 155 -1.56 3.96 18.31
N ALA A 156 -0.84 4.17 17.22
CA ALA A 156 -0.52 5.49 16.72
C ALA A 156 -0.71 5.57 15.21
N GLU A 157 -1.28 6.69 14.77
CA GLU A 157 -1.62 7.01 13.38
C GLU A 157 -1.06 8.39 13.02
N THR A 158 -0.97 8.66 11.71
CA THR A 158 -0.50 9.95 11.14
C THR A 158 0.77 10.52 11.80
N PRO A 159 1.87 9.75 11.91
CA PRO A 159 3.09 10.25 12.55
C PRO A 159 3.73 11.38 11.75
N GLN A 160 4.26 12.38 12.44
CA GLN A 160 5.10 13.43 11.87
C GLN A 160 6.36 13.60 12.71
N LEU A 161 7.51 13.74 12.05
CA LEU A 161 8.73 14.15 12.73
C LEU A 161 8.67 15.65 13.03
N SER A 162 9.20 16.03 14.18
CA SER A 162 9.55 17.42 14.44
C SER A 162 10.60 17.90 13.43
N PRO A 163 10.67 19.22 13.13
CA PRO A 163 11.64 19.74 12.17
C PRO A 163 13.11 19.44 12.50
N ASP A 164 13.43 19.23 13.78
CA ASP A 164 14.75 18.83 14.28
C ASP A 164 14.99 17.30 14.29
N ASN A 165 14.04 16.50 13.79
CA ASN A 165 14.06 15.04 13.71
C ASN A 165 14.25 14.29 15.05
N ASN A 166 13.98 14.93 16.20
CA ASN A 166 14.16 14.31 17.51
C ASN A 166 12.86 13.80 18.15
N LYS A 167 11.70 14.30 17.71
CA LYS A 167 10.39 13.94 18.25
C LYS A 167 9.44 13.43 17.17
N ILE A 168 8.46 12.66 17.60
CA ILE A 168 7.36 12.16 16.78
C ILE A 168 6.05 12.68 17.37
N LEU A 169 5.31 13.45 16.57
CA LEU A 169 3.93 13.84 16.82
C LEU A 169 3.00 12.85 16.15
N TYR A 170 1.94 12.43 16.83
CA TYR A 170 1.05 11.41 16.29
C TYR A 170 -0.34 11.49 16.91
N ALA A 171 -1.31 10.86 16.24
CA ALA A 171 -2.65 10.67 16.77
C ALA A 171 -2.75 9.28 17.40
N ARG A 172 -3.21 9.19 18.64
CA ARG A 172 -3.57 7.95 19.34
C ARG A 172 -5.08 7.85 19.41
N PHE A 173 -5.62 6.68 19.07
CA PHE A 173 -7.05 6.44 19.17
C PHE A 173 -7.34 5.57 20.40
N SER A 174 -7.74 6.20 21.50
CA SER A 174 -8.32 5.50 22.65
C SER A 174 -9.82 5.23 22.39
N SER A 175 -10.47 4.40 23.20
CA SER A 175 -11.83 3.92 22.93
C SER A 175 -12.91 5.01 22.90
N ASN A 176 -12.60 6.23 23.35
CA ASN A 176 -13.58 7.29 23.55
C ASN A 176 -13.33 8.50 22.64
N GLU A 177 -12.09 8.98 22.49
CA GLU A 177 -11.77 10.20 21.73
C GLU A 177 -10.34 10.12 21.14
N PRO A 178 -10.04 10.81 20.02
CA PRO A 178 -8.69 10.90 19.50
C PRO A 178 -7.80 11.79 20.38
N GLU A 179 -6.57 11.35 20.60
CA GLU A 179 -5.59 11.99 21.45
C GLU A 179 -4.38 12.40 20.61
N ILE A 180 -3.84 13.60 20.87
CA ILE A 180 -2.64 14.11 20.21
C ILE A 180 -1.48 13.91 21.17
N HIS A 181 -0.50 13.15 20.71
CA HIS A 181 0.66 12.78 21.50
C HIS A 181 1.95 13.26 20.83
N ILE A 182 2.94 13.54 21.67
CA ILE A 182 4.33 13.74 21.25
C ILE A 182 5.22 12.81 22.07
N MET A 183 6.19 12.18 21.42
CA MET A 183 7.19 11.33 22.07
C MET A 183 8.57 11.61 21.47
N ASP A 184 9.62 11.17 22.15
CA ASP A 184 10.95 11.13 21.55
C ASP A 184 11.00 10.07 20.46
N LYS A 185 11.90 10.24 19.49
CA LYS A 185 11.98 9.38 18.31
C LYS A 185 12.35 7.92 18.62
N ASN A 186 12.97 7.68 19.76
CA ASN A 186 13.23 6.33 20.28
C ASN A 186 11.98 5.67 20.89
N GLY A 187 10.87 6.41 21.03
CA GLY A 187 9.60 5.95 21.62
C GLY A 187 9.44 6.29 23.10
N GLU A 188 10.42 6.93 23.72
CA GLU A 188 10.37 7.34 25.12
C GLU A 188 9.63 8.69 25.29
N ASN A 189 9.36 9.06 26.55
CA ASN A 189 8.80 10.36 26.92
C ASN A 189 7.49 10.70 26.18
N ASP A 190 6.63 9.70 26.00
CA ASP A 190 5.28 9.88 25.45
C ASP A 190 4.44 10.80 26.36
N LYS A 191 3.93 11.88 25.76
CA LYS A 191 3.15 12.91 26.43
C LYS A 191 1.89 13.25 25.63
N LEU A 192 0.74 13.23 26.30
CA LEU A 192 -0.52 13.79 25.79
C LEU A 192 -0.44 15.31 25.74
N LEU A 193 -0.81 15.91 24.61
CA LEU A 193 -0.83 17.37 24.40
C LEU A 193 -2.24 17.96 24.46
N ASP A 194 -3.17 17.38 23.71
CA ASP A 194 -4.60 17.72 23.74
C ASP A 194 -5.40 16.58 23.06
N LYS A 195 -6.71 16.72 22.98
CA LYS A 195 -7.60 15.87 22.20
C LYS A 195 -7.84 16.47 20.81
N GLY A 196 -7.86 15.61 19.78
CA GLY A 196 -8.12 16.03 18.41
C GLY A 196 -7.44 15.16 17.37
N TYR A 197 -7.51 15.59 16.11
CA TYR A 197 -7.05 14.85 14.94
C TYR A 197 -6.06 15.65 14.10
N TYR A 198 -5.35 14.92 13.24
CA TYR A 198 -4.44 15.44 12.22
C TYR A 198 -3.47 16.50 12.76
N PRO A 199 -2.70 16.16 13.81
CA PRO A 199 -1.74 17.09 14.35
C PRO A 199 -0.59 17.30 13.35
N ASN A 200 -0.15 18.56 13.17
CA ASN A 200 0.94 18.92 12.27
C ASN A 200 1.84 19.98 12.89
N PHE A 201 3.16 19.79 12.80
CA PHE A 201 4.14 20.80 13.21
C PHE A 201 4.14 22.00 12.27
N SER A 202 4.35 23.20 12.83
CA SER A 202 4.81 24.35 12.06
C SER A 202 6.24 24.11 11.55
N PRO A 203 6.67 24.75 10.45
CA PRO A 203 8.00 24.51 9.88
C PRO A 203 9.16 24.84 10.85
N ASN A 204 8.99 25.82 11.72
CA ASN A 204 9.94 26.14 12.79
C ASN A 204 9.82 25.25 14.05
N GLY A 205 8.83 24.36 14.12
CA GLY A 205 8.64 23.43 15.23
C GLY A 205 8.08 24.05 16.51
N ASN A 206 7.73 25.34 16.52
CA ASN A 206 7.23 26.04 17.71
C ASN A 206 5.74 25.81 17.97
N TYR A 207 4.98 25.39 16.95
CA TYR A 207 3.54 25.25 17.02
C TYR A 207 3.07 23.90 16.49
N ILE A 208 1.93 23.44 16.99
CA ILE A 208 1.23 22.26 16.48
C ILE A 208 -0.19 22.65 16.13
N SER A 209 -0.60 22.50 14.88
CA SER A 209 -1.99 22.66 14.46
C SER A 209 -2.73 21.35 14.50
N TYR A 210 -4.03 21.38 14.81
CA TYR A 210 -4.89 20.21 14.80
C TYR A 210 -6.36 20.62 14.70
N ILE A 211 -7.25 19.63 14.56
CA ILE A 211 -8.69 19.84 14.61
C ILE A 211 -9.32 19.09 15.77
N LEU A 212 -10.29 19.70 16.44
CA LEU A 212 -11.11 19.07 17.48
C LEU A 212 -12.53 18.88 16.95
N GLU A 213 -13.04 17.65 16.91
CA GLU A 213 -14.44 17.38 16.59
C GLU A 213 -15.31 17.74 17.80
N LEU A 214 -16.25 18.66 17.60
CA LEU A 214 -17.22 19.06 18.63
C LEU A 214 -18.51 18.23 18.53
N ASP A 215 -18.99 18.01 17.30
CA ASP A 215 -20.09 17.14 16.95
C ASP A 215 -19.86 16.51 15.56
N SER A 216 -20.85 15.78 15.03
CA SER A 216 -20.72 15.03 13.77
C SER A 216 -20.33 15.89 12.55
N MET A 217 -20.57 17.20 12.58
CA MET A 217 -20.33 18.10 11.46
C MET A 217 -19.47 19.31 11.84
N MET A 218 -19.24 19.61 13.12
CA MET A 218 -18.56 20.81 13.57
C MET A 218 -17.17 20.53 14.16
N TYR A 219 -16.18 21.30 13.72
CA TYR A 219 -14.78 21.12 14.07
C TYR A 219 -14.15 22.45 14.47
N ASP A 220 -13.40 22.46 15.56
CA ASP A 220 -12.52 23.58 15.92
C ASP A 220 -11.15 23.41 15.27
N VAL A 221 -10.67 24.45 14.59
CA VAL A 221 -9.27 24.56 14.17
C VAL A 221 -8.49 25.21 15.29
N LYS A 222 -7.46 24.53 15.78
CA LYS A 222 -6.69 24.93 16.96
C LYS A 222 -5.19 24.83 16.68
N PHE A 223 -4.40 25.55 17.47
CA PHE A 223 -2.97 25.30 17.57
C PHE A 223 -2.49 25.32 19.02
N ILE A 224 -1.39 24.61 19.27
CA ILE A 224 -0.65 24.57 20.53
C ILE A 224 0.64 25.36 20.35
N ASN A 225 0.95 26.27 21.26
CA ASN A 225 2.26 26.89 21.37
C ASN A 225 3.14 26.04 22.28
N LEU A 226 4.20 25.44 21.74
CA LEU A 226 5.04 24.50 22.50
C LEU A 226 5.94 25.16 23.54
N LYS A 227 6.12 26.48 23.48
CA LYS A 227 6.96 27.21 24.44
C LYS A 227 6.27 27.33 25.80
N ASN A 228 4.97 27.58 25.82
CA ASN A 228 4.19 27.82 27.04
C ASN A 228 3.03 26.82 27.23
N ASN A 229 2.81 25.92 26.28
CA ASN A 229 1.70 24.96 26.20
C ASN A 229 0.31 25.63 26.04
N ASP A 230 0.25 26.89 25.60
CA ASP A 230 -1.02 27.54 25.35
C ASP A 230 -1.74 26.90 24.17
N ILE A 231 -3.05 26.72 24.32
CA ILE A 231 -3.93 26.20 23.28
C ILE A 231 -4.83 27.32 22.80
N VAL A 232 -4.74 27.64 21.52
CA VAL A 232 -5.50 28.72 20.90
C VAL A 232 -6.47 28.15 19.86
N LYS A 233 -7.75 28.50 20.02
CA LYS A 233 -8.79 28.25 19.02
C LYS A 233 -8.79 29.37 17.99
N ILE A 234 -8.76 29.00 16.71
CA ILE A 234 -8.79 29.95 15.59
C ILE A 234 -10.21 30.13 15.07
N ALA A 235 -10.91 29.01 14.81
CA ALA A 235 -12.23 29.04 14.19
C ALA A 235 -13.03 27.76 14.49
N SER A 236 -14.36 27.83 14.37
CA SER A 236 -15.26 26.67 14.31
C SER A 236 -15.81 26.54 12.90
N ILE A 237 -15.70 25.36 12.30
CA ILE A 237 -15.98 25.12 10.89
C ILE A 237 -16.88 23.90 10.74
N LYS A 238 -17.92 24.04 9.90
CA LYS A 238 -18.82 22.94 9.56
C LYS A 238 -18.27 22.16 8.36
N ASN A 239 -18.32 20.83 8.42
CA ASN A 239 -17.90 19.92 7.34
C ASN A 239 -16.49 20.20 6.80
N ILE A 240 -15.53 20.52 7.69
CA ILE A 240 -14.16 20.76 7.26
C ILE A 240 -13.59 19.51 6.58
N ASN A 241 -13.00 19.68 5.40
CA ASN A 241 -12.15 18.64 4.85
C ASN A 241 -10.83 18.63 5.64
N LYS A 242 -10.64 17.56 6.40
CA LYS A 242 -9.61 17.43 7.45
C LYS A 242 -8.17 17.58 6.94
N TYR A 243 -7.94 17.35 5.65
CA TYR A 243 -6.64 17.50 4.99
C TYR A 243 -6.31 18.93 4.55
N GLU A 244 -7.18 19.90 4.86
CA GLU A 244 -7.05 21.28 4.39
C GLU A 244 -6.59 22.26 5.48
N VAL A 245 -6.22 21.76 6.68
CA VAL A 245 -5.49 22.52 7.70
C VAL A 245 -4.00 22.27 7.54
N PHE A 246 -3.22 23.32 7.26
CA PHE A 246 -1.77 23.20 7.08
C PHE A 246 -1.06 24.53 7.32
N TRP A 247 0.23 24.47 7.67
CA TRP A 247 1.08 25.65 7.81
C TRP A 247 1.57 26.16 6.45
N LEU A 248 1.32 27.45 6.16
CA LEU A 248 1.88 28.14 4.99
C LEU A 248 3.36 28.49 5.23
N ASN A 249 3.70 28.85 6.46
CA ASN A 249 5.06 29.15 6.92
C ASN A 249 5.10 29.02 8.46
N ASP A 250 6.20 29.46 9.06
CA ASP A 250 6.49 29.44 10.50
C ASP A 250 5.39 30.00 11.42
N TYR A 251 4.54 30.89 10.93
CA TYR A 251 3.58 31.64 11.76
C TYR A 251 2.16 31.70 11.18
N GLN A 252 1.96 31.20 9.98
CA GLN A 252 0.68 31.31 9.28
C GLN A 252 0.06 29.93 9.05
N LEU A 253 -1.14 29.73 9.59
CA LEU A 253 -1.93 28.51 9.45
C LEU A 253 -3.09 28.75 8.48
N CYS A 254 -3.26 27.86 7.50
CA CYS A 254 -4.36 27.90 6.56
C CYS A 254 -5.42 26.84 6.88
N TYR A 255 -6.66 27.15 6.54
CA TYR A 255 -7.81 26.24 6.62
C TYR A 255 -8.86 26.62 5.58
N ASN A 256 -9.78 25.72 5.26
CA ASN A 256 -10.90 25.99 4.36
C ASN A 256 -12.22 26.10 5.13
N GLU A 257 -13.04 27.08 4.76
CA GLU A 257 -14.41 27.24 5.25
C GLU A 257 -15.39 26.34 4.49
N THR A 258 -16.59 26.16 5.04
CA THR A 258 -17.68 25.36 4.44
C THR A 258 -18.05 25.81 3.02
N ASN A 259 -17.91 27.10 2.72
CA ASN A 259 -18.20 27.70 1.42
C ASN A 259 -17.05 27.51 0.40
N GLY A 260 -15.98 26.80 0.77
CA GLY A 260 -14.78 26.57 -0.05
C GLY A 260 -13.75 27.72 -0.02
N LYS A 261 -14.03 28.83 0.67
CA LYS A 261 -13.06 29.92 0.84
C LYS A 261 -11.90 29.45 1.71
N LYS A 262 -10.69 29.83 1.32
CA LYS A 262 -9.48 29.53 2.08
C LYS A 262 -9.16 30.72 2.97
N LYS A 263 -8.96 30.45 4.24
CA LYS A 263 -8.55 31.44 5.23
C LYS A 263 -7.12 31.16 5.68
N LYS A 264 -6.49 32.20 6.19
CA LYS A 264 -5.17 32.14 6.82
C LYS A 264 -5.22 32.93 8.11
N TYR A 265 -4.80 32.28 9.19
CA TYR A 265 -4.57 32.91 10.48
C TYR A 265 -3.08 33.20 10.64
N ASP A 266 -2.73 34.43 11.01
CA ASP A 266 -1.36 34.84 11.30
C ASP A 266 -1.16 35.00 12.81
N ILE A 267 -0.31 34.17 13.39
CA ILE A 267 -0.03 34.17 14.84
C ILE A 267 0.56 35.51 15.29
N LYS A 268 1.37 36.18 14.46
CA LYS A 268 2.06 37.41 14.88
C LYS A 268 1.11 38.59 15.00
N SER A 269 0.16 38.71 14.08
CA SER A 269 -0.82 39.80 14.10
C SER A 269 -2.13 39.43 14.80
N ASN A 270 -2.37 38.14 15.06
CA ASN A 270 -3.63 37.61 15.58
C ASN A 270 -4.83 37.95 14.65
N LEU A 271 -4.60 37.93 13.33
CA LEU A 271 -5.61 38.26 12.33
C LEU A 271 -5.89 37.09 11.39
N ILE A 272 -7.15 37.00 10.94
CA ILE A 272 -7.59 36.11 9.88
C ILE A 272 -7.76 36.91 8.59
N SER A 273 -7.17 36.43 7.50
CA SER A 273 -7.34 36.98 6.15
C SER A 273 -7.76 35.90 5.16
N ASP A 274 -8.22 36.32 3.98
CA ASP A 274 -8.37 35.39 2.85
C ASP A 274 -6.99 34.89 2.37
N ASN A 275 -6.98 33.69 1.79
CA ASN A 275 -5.78 33.07 1.22
C ASN A 275 -6.01 32.62 -0.22
N ASP A 276 -5.54 33.42 -1.17
CA ASP A 276 -5.59 33.05 -2.59
C ASP A 276 -4.43 32.14 -3.03
N GLN A 277 -3.46 31.90 -2.14
CA GLN A 277 -2.28 31.10 -2.48
C GLN A 277 -2.61 29.61 -2.51
N LYS A 278 -2.31 28.97 -3.66
CA LYS A 278 -2.22 27.52 -3.76
C LYS A 278 -0.93 27.05 -3.09
N VAL A 279 -1.03 26.57 -1.86
CA VAL A 279 0.11 25.94 -1.19
C VAL A 279 0.39 24.60 -1.83
N LYS A 280 1.56 24.48 -2.46
CA LYS A 280 2.10 23.21 -2.93
C LYS A 280 2.73 22.53 -1.72
N GLN A 281 2.11 21.45 -1.24
CA GLN A 281 2.76 20.54 -0.29
C GLN A 281 4.14 20.16 -0.85
N ASP A 282 5.19 20.19 -0.03
CA ASP A 282 6.53 19.78 -0.49
C ASP A 282 6.49 18.29 -0.87
N ARG A 283 6.52 18.01 -2.17
CA ARG A 283 6.52 16.66 -2.74
C ARG A 283 7.91 16.26 -3.22
N ARG A 284 8.97 17.02 -2.92
CA ARG A 284 10.33 16.76 -3.46
C ARG A 284 10.90 15.41 -3.07
N MET A 285 10.46 14.88 -1.92
CA MET A 285 10.84 13.56 -1.42
C MET A 285 9.83 12.48 -1.78
N LYS A 286 8.64 12.82 -2.30
CA LYS A 286 7.66 11.80 -2.71
C LYS A 286 8.09 11.17 -4.04
N VAL A 287 7.95 9.85 -4.14
CA VAL A 287 8.18 9.10 -5.38
C VAL A 287 6.85 8.82 -6.06
N SER A 288 6.76 9.10 -7.36
CA SER A 288 5.55 8.83 -8.12
C SER A 288 5.39 7.33 -8.41
N ILE A 289 4.15 6.87 -8.62
CA ILE A 289 3.91 5.47 -9.05
C ILE A 289 4.61 5.18 -10.39
N GLY A 290 4.70 6.17 -11.28
CA GLY A 290 5.41 6.05 -12.56
C GLY A 290 6.90 5.78 -12.34
N ASP A 291 7.54 6.51 -11.43
CA ASP A 291 8.96 6.32 -11.10
C ASP A 291 9.21 4.95 -10.46
N ILE A 292 8.34 4.51 -9.55
CA ILE A 292 8.45 3.17 -8.97
C ILE A 292 8.41 2.12 -10.08
N LYS A 293 7.37 2.15 -10.93
CA LYS A 293 7.21 1.20 -12.05
C LYS A 293 8.40 1.24 -13.02
N LYS A 294 8.94 2.42 -13.30
CA LYS A 294 10.10 2.60 -14.18
C LYS A 294 11.34 1.90 -13.62
N HIS A 295 11.67 2.18 -12.36
CA HIS A 295 12.87 1.63 -11.73
C HIS A 295 12.74 0.13 -11.45
N THR A 296 11.54 -0.35 -11.13
CA THR A 296 11.33 -1.77 -10.77
C THR A 296 10.91 -2.65 -11.95
N LYS A 297 11.04 -2.18 -13.21
CA LYS A 297 10.58 -2.90 -14.41
C LYS A 297 11.33 -4.23 -14.62
N SER A 298 12.60 -4.27 -14.25
CA SER A 298 13.49 -5.44 -14.39
C SER A 298 13.31 -6.48 -13.28
N ILE A 299 12.69 -6.09 -12.15
CA ILE A 299 12.57 -6.95 -10.98
C ILE A 299 11.54 -8.07 -11.24
N THR A 300 12.00 -9.30 -11.09
CA THR A 300 11.24 -10.54 -11.30
C THR A 300 10.32 -10.85 -10.13
N TYR A 301 9.26 -11.64 -10.37
CA TYR A 301 8.33 -12.08 -9.32
C TYR A 301 9.06 -12.79 -8.15
N PRO A 302 10.01 -13.71 -8.37
CA PRO A 302 10.80 -14.26 -7.28
C PRO A 302 11.57 -13.23 -6.44
N GLU A 303 12.13 -12.18 -7.07
CA GLU A 303 12.80 -11.08 -6.34
C GLU A 303 11.82 -10.22 -5.53
N TRP A 304 10.56 -10.13 -5.98
CA TRP A 304 9.45 -9.60 -5.17
C TRP A 304 9.01 -10.56 -4.04
N GLY A 305 9.68 -11.70 -3.84
CA GLY A 305 9.27 -12.73 -2.88
C GLY A 305 7.99 -13.48 -3.27
N ILE A 306 7.54 -13.34 -4.53
CA ILE A 306 6.35 -14.00 -5.06
C ILE A 306 6.74 -15.38 -5.58
N LYS A 307 6.20 -16.41 -4.93
CA LYS A 307 6.35 -17.82 -5.31
C LYS A 307 4.97 -18.42 -5.51
N ILE A 308 4.57 -18.60 -6.75
CA ILE A 308 3.21 -18.98 -7.12
C ILE A 308 2.90 -20.39 -6.68
N GLN A 309 3.86 -21.31 -6.80
CA GLN A 309 3.66 -22.70 -6.40
C GLN A 309 3.36 -22.83 -4.90
N LYS A 310 3.74 -21.84 -4.08
CA LYS A 310 3.37 -21.77 -2.64
C LYS A 310 1.87 -21.61 -2.43
N TRP A 311 1.17 -20.86 -3.28
CA TRP A 311 -0.25 -20.51 -3.10
C TRP A 311 -1.17 -21.21 -4.10
N TYR A 312 -0.63 -21.63 -5.24
CA TYR A 312 -1.34 -22.29 -6.32
C TYR A 312 -0.46 -23.42 -6.89
N PRO A 313 -0.26 -24.51 -6.13
CA PRO A 313 0.59 -25.63 -6.53
C PRO A 313 0.01 -26.33 -7.76
N LYS A 314 0.87 -26.60 -8.74
CA LYS A 314 0.53 -27.21 -10.02
C LYS A 314 1.57 -28.24 -10.44
N SER A 315 1.12 -29.29 -11.10
CA SER A 315 2.01 -30.27 -11.73
C SER A 315 2.79 -29.64 -12.89
N ARG A 316 3.93 -30.23 -13.25
CA ARG A 316 4.73 -29.79 -14.41
C ARG A 316 3.90 -29.75 -15.71
N LYS A 317 3.01 -30.73 -15.91
CA LYS A 317 2.09 -30.77 -17.05
C LYS A 317 1.13 -29.57 -17.07
N GLU A 318 0.56 -29.22 -15.91
CA GLU A 318 -0.33 -28.06 -15.80
C GLU A 318 0.41 -26.73 -16.00
N ILE A 319 1.66 -26.64 -15.52
CA ILE A 319 2.54 -25.48 -15.72
C ILE A 319 2.82 -25.26 -17.21
N ILE A 320 3.26 -26.31 -17.92
CA ILE A 320 3.51 -26.25 -19.37
C ILE A 320 2.25 -25.80 -20.10
N ASN A 321 1.11 -26.42 -19.78
CA ASN A 321 -0.19 -26.06 -20.36
C ASN A 321 -0.58 -24.60 -20.09
N ALA A 322 -0.27 -24.05 -18.91
CA ALA A 322 -0.53 -22.65 -18.57
C ALA A 322 0.39 -21.67 -19.31
N ILE A 323 1.62 -22.09 -19.65
CA ILE A 323 2.56 -21.29 -20.44
C ILE A 323 2.13 -21.24 -21.91
N VAL A 324 1.73 -22.39 -22.47
CA VAL A 324 1.36 -22.52 -23.89
C VAL A 324 -0.03 -21.90 -24.16
N ASN A 325 -1.06 -22.21 -23.37
CA ASN A 325 -2.43 -21.83 -23.69
C ASN A 325 -2.81 -20.42 -23.20
N THR A 326 -3.10 -19.49 -24.12
CA THR A 326 -3.36 -18.07 -23.79
C THR A 326 -4.76 -17.77 -23.26
N GLU A 327 -5.77 -18.58 -23.61
CA GLU A 327 -7.15 -18.48 -23.08
C GLU A 327 -7.23 -18.75 -21.57
N LYS A 328 -6.18 -19.35 -21.00
CA LYS A 328 -6.14 -19.88 -19.63
C LYS A 328 -5.24 -19.05 -18.71
N GLY A 329 -4.98 -17.77 -18.97
CA GLY A 329 -4.23 -16.96 -18.00
C GLY A 329 -3.94 -15.54 -18.42
N ASN A 330 -3.91 -14.63 -17.44
CA ASN A 330 -3.37 -13.28 -17.61
C ASN A 330 -1.85 -13.38 -17.89
N GLN A 331 -1.32 -12.57 -18.79
CA GLN A 331 0.13 -12.45 -19.09
C GLN A 331 1.01 -12.42 -17.82
N LYS A 332 0.53 -11.75 -16.76
CA LYS A 332 1.21 -11.69 -15.46
C LYS A 332 1.43 -13.08 -14.84
N TYR A 333 0.44 -13.97 -14.92
CA TYR A 333 0.53 -15.33 -14.36
C TYR A 333 1.54 -16.19 -15.13
N ARG A 334 1.49 -16.17 -16.47
CA ARG A 334 2.47 -16.87 -17.31
C ARG A 334 3.89 -16.42 -17.00
N LYS A 335 4.11 -15.11 -16.95
CA LYS A 335 5.40 -14.52 -16.62
C LYS A 335 5.88 -14.90 -15.22
N ALA A 336 4.98 -14.94 -14.22
CA ALA A 336 5.33 -15.33 -12.86
C ALA A 336 5.78 -16.79 -12.77
N ILE A 337 5.04 -17.73 -13.37
CA ILE A 337 5.44 -19.14 -13.40
C ILE A 337 6.76 -19.32 -14.14
N LEU A 338 6.91 -18.71 -15.32
CA LEU A 338 8.12 -18.80 -16.13
C LEU A 338 9.35 -18.31 -15.36
N GLN A 339 9.24 -17.16 -14.68
CA GLN A 339 10.35 -16.62 -13.88
C GLN A 339 10.69 -17.54 -12.70
N GLU A 340 9.69 -18.14 -12.06
CA GLU A 340 9.88 -19.06 -10.94
C GLU A 340 10.63 -20.34 -11.35
N ILE A 341 10.28 -20.95 -12.51
CA ILE A 341 10.91 -22.18 -13.00
C ILE A 341 12.15 -21.94 -13.87
N SER A 342 12.46 -20.68 -14.23
CA SER A 342 13.48 -20.34 -15.24
C SER A 342 14.86 -20.94 -14.96
N ASN A 343 15.25 -21.03 -13.69
CA ASN A 343 16.54 -21.60 -13.28
C ASN A 343 16.61 -23.12 -13.54
N GLU A 344 15.47 -23.83 -13.45
CA GLU A 344 15.36 -25.28 -13.61
C GLU A 344 15.27 -25.72 -15.08
N LEU A 345 14.96 -24.80 -16.00
CA LEU A 345 14.84 -25.12 -17.43
C LEU A 345 16.22 -25.29 -18.07
N SER A 346 16.44 -26.44 -18.71
CA SER A 346 17.57 -26.66 -19.62
C SER A 346 17.33 -26.00 -20.98
N PRO A 347 18.37 -25.77 -21.81
CA PRO A 347 18.19 -25.33 -23.20
C PRO A 347 17.21 -26.24 -23.99
N THR A 348 17.24 -27.55 -23.74
CA THR A 348 16.32 -28.52 -24.35
C THR A 348 14.87 -28.30 -23.88
N ASP A 349 14.64 -28.05 -22.59
CA ASP A 349 13.29 -27.73 -22.08
C ASP A 349 12.73 -26.45 -22.72
N ILE A 350 13.57 -25.43 -22.90
CA ILE A 350 13.18 -24.15 -23.51
C ILE A 350 12.81 -24.35 -24.99
N ASN A 351 13.62 -25.08 -25.75
CA ASN A 351 13.32 -25.41 -27.14
C ASN A 351 12.03 -26.23 -27.28
N ASN A 352 11.79 -27.17 -26.37
CA ASN A 352 10.54 -27.93 -26.35
C ASN A 352 9.32 -27.03 -26.07
N LEU A 353 9.43 -26.06 -25.15
CA LEU A 353 8.36 -25.09 -24.89
C LEU A 353 8.08 -24.21 -26.12
N LEU A 354 9.11 -23.72 -26.80
CA LEU A 354 8.96 -22.94 -28.03
C LEU A 354 8.26 -23.75 -29.11
N LYS A 355 8.66 -25.02 -29.29
CA LYS A 355 8.01 -25.94 -30.23
C LYS A 355 6.53 -26.14 -29.92
N LEU A 356 6.17 -26.37 -28.66
CA LEU A 356 4.77 -26.52 -28.24
C LEU A 356 3.95 -25.25 -28.50
N ILE A 357 4.53 -24.06 -28.32
CA ILE A 357 3.88 -22.78 -28.64
C ILE A 357 3.61 -22.67 -30.14
N GLU A 358 4.58 -23.02 -30.98
CA GLU A 358 4.45 -23.00 -32.45
C GLU A 358 3.41 -24.02 -32.95
N GLU A 359 3.41 -25.23 -32.40
CA GLU A 359 2.44 -26.28 -32.72
C GLU A 359 1.01 -25.80 -32.38
N HIS A 360 0.81 -25.27 -31.18
CA HIS A 360 -0.50 -24.76 -30.78
C HIS A 360 -0.95 -23.55 -31.64
N GLN A 361 -0.03 -22.65 -32.00
CA GLN A 361 -0.34 -21.53 -32.89
C GLN A 361 -0.81 -21.98 -34.29
N LYS A 362 -0.32 -23.13 -34.80
CA LYS A 362 -0.74 -23.70 -36.09
C LYS A 362 -2.15 -24.29 -36.04
N GLU A 363 -2.62 -24.71 -34.88
CA GLU A 363 -3.97 -25.24 -34.68
C GLU A 363 -5.05 -24.15 -34.73
N LEU A 364 -4.66 -22.89 -34.47
CA LEU A 364 -5.56 -21.74 -34.43
C LEU A 364 -5.76 -21.11 -35.82
N GLN A 365 -6.94 -20.55 -36.07
CA GLN A 365 -7.28 -19.87 -37.31
C GLN A 365 -7.96 -18.52 -37.05
N GLY A 366 -7.91 -17.62 -38.05
CA GLY A 366 -8.60 -16.33 -38.02
C GLY A 366 -8.26 -15.47 -36.81
N ILE A 367 -9.30 -14.89 -36.20
CA ILE A 367 -9.18 -13.94 -35.08
C ILE A 367 -8.51 -14.57 -33.85
N ASP A 368 -8.75 -15.86 -33.58
CA ASP A 368 -8.21 -16.53 -32.40
C ASP A 368 -6.70 -16.72 -32.51
N LYS A 369 -6.19 -16.98 -33.73
CA LYS A 369 -4.75 -16.99 -34.00
C LYS A 369 -4.11 -15.62 -33.74
N THR A 370 -4.71 -14.55 -34.27
CA THR A 370 -4.20 -13.18 -34.06
C THR A 370 -4.20 -12.79 -32.58
N LYS A 371 -5.28 -13.10 -31.84
CA LYS A 371 -5.34 -12.88 -30.39
C LYS A 371 -4.25 -13.66 -29.66
N TYR A 372 -4.02 -14.91 -30.04
CA TYR A 372 -3.00 -15.75 -29.44
C TYR A 372 -1.60 -15.18 -29.66
N GLU A 373 -1.26 -14.78 -30.89
CA GLU A 373 0.03 -14.20 -31.27
C GLU A 373 0.36 -12.96 -30.41
N ILE A 374 -0.59 -12.03 -30.31
CA ILE A 374 -0.44 -10.83 -29.46
C ILE A 374 -0.23 -11.21 -28.00
N ASN A 375 -0.95 -12.21 -27.50
CA ASN A 375 -0.90 -12.60 -26.09
C ASN A 375 0.35 -13.41 -25.70
N ILE A 376 0.98 -14.10 -26.64
CA ILE A 376 2.13 -14.97 -26.39
C ILE A 376 3.48 -14.30 -26.69
N GLU A 377 3.50 -13.18 -27.42
CA GLU A 377 4.72 -12.48 -27.85
C GLU A 377 5.74 -12.25 -26.72
N GLU A 378 5.32 -11.70 -25.58
CA GLU A 378 6.22 -11.47 -24.44
C GLU A 378 6.80 -12.77 -23.87
N THR A 379 6.04 -13.86 -23.94
CA THR A 379 6.44 -15.19 -23.45
C THR A 379 7.54 -15.76 -24.34
N VAL A 380 7.34 -15.72 -25.66
CA VAL A 380 8.34 -16.15 -26.66
C VAL A 380 9.61 -15.32 -26.55
N LYS A 381 9.49 -14.00 -26.44
CA LYS A 381 10.64 -13.10 -26.25
C LYS A 381 11.44 -13.44 -24.99
N TYR A 382 10.76 -13.72 -23.88
CA TYR A 382 11.41 -14.12 -22.63
C TYR A 382 12.15 -15.45 -22.77
N LEU A 383 11.52 -16.48 -23.35
CA LEU A 383 12.14 -17.79 -23.58
C LEU A 383 13.38 -17.71 -24.47
N ASN A 384 13.31 -16.95 -25.57
CA ASN A 384 14.46 -16.73 -26.46
C ASN A 384 15.63 -16.02 -25.75
N ASN A 385 15.34 -15.05 -24.90
CA ASN A 385 16.39 -14.39 -24.10
C ASN A 385 16.98 -15.36 -23.07
N LEU A 386 16.15 -16.17 -22.41
CA LEU A 386 16.59 -17.17 -21.44
C LEU A 386 17.50 -18.22 -22.09
N LEU A 387 17.15 -18.67 -23.31
CA LEU A 387 17.97 -19.58 -24.10
C LEU A 387 19.35 -18.99 -24.39
N LYS A 388 19.42 -17.72 -24.82
CA LYS A 388 20.69 -17.02 -25.07
C LYS A 388 21.57 -16.88 -23.84
N THR A 389 20.98 -16.77 -22.65
CA THR A 389 21.75 -16.66 -21.39
C THR A 389 22.24 -18.00 -20.84
N LYS A 390 21.70 -19.12 -21.35
CA LYS A 390 22.00 -20.48 -20.89
C LYS A 390 22.81 -21.30 -21.91
N ALA A 391 22.92 -20.80 -23.14
CA ALA A 391 23.89 -21.27 -24.14
C ALA A 391 25.26 -20.69 -23.82
#